data_AF-V5GQF9-F1
#
_entry.id   AF-V5GQF9-F1
#
_cell.length_a   1.000
_cell.length_b   1.000
_cell.length_c   1.000
_cell.angle_alpha   90.00
_cell.angle_beta   90.00
_cell.angle_gamma   90.00
#
_symmetry.space_group_name_H-M   'P 1'
#
loop_
_entity.id
_entity.type
_entity.pdbx_description
1 polymer ?
#
loop_
_entity_poly.entity_id
_entity_poly.type
_entity_poly.pdbx_seq_one_letter_code
_entity_poly.pdbx_strand_id
1 'polypeptide(L)'
;VHSDFVAAATRGAMAVIDGNVMAINPGEEAKMQMFIWNNIFFSLGFDVRDHYKELGGDAAAFVAPRNDLQGVRVYSAVDLPGLYTLGTVVIDYRGYRVTAQSIIPGILEREQEQSVVYGSIDFGKTVLSHLKYLDLLNKAGQQLKILPHHVLNDKSEAVELCSSVECKGIIGNDGRHYILDLLRTFPPDVNFLKLEDEELSKEVKMLGFPIEHKHKLCCLRQELIDSFVDSRYMMFIKYAAYHLQQLNLRKNEEKLSNAKAITDKPEVNDKEETKSSIEENSKDETTEKDDKEEKKSQMEDAEAKKIVESITDGSKLELEESTKNIVKTASIAVGSLKDTEFDIRFNPDVYSPGIKHCENLDPPIIKQRQLVKDAAEFLLTVQIPTFVSLYCYILMFI
;
A
#
# COMPACT_ATOMS: atom_id res chain seq x y z
N VAL A 1 -14.88 -22.19 8.60
CA VAL A 1 -13.61 -22.92 8.85
C VAL A 1 -12.90 -22.43 10.11
N HIS A 2 -12.71 -21.12 10.34
CA HIS A 2 -11.97 -20.64 11.53
C HIS A 2 -12.71 -20.75 12.89
N SER A 3 -14.02 -21.02 12.90
CA SER A 3 -14.82 -21.03 14.14
C SER A 3 -14.30 -22.03 15.19
N ASP A 4 -13.84 -23.21 14.77
CA ASP A 4 -13.35 -24.24 15.69
C ASP A 4 -12.01 -23.85 16.31
N PHE A 5 -11.11 -23.28 15.49
CA PHE A 5 -9.82 -22.77 15.96
C PHE A 5 -10.01 -21.61 16.94
N VAL A 6 -10.92 -20.67 16.63
CA VAL A 6 -11.27 -19.56 17.54
C VAL A 6 -11.81 -20.11 18.86
N ALA A 7 -12.76 -21.05 18.83
CA ALA A 7 -13.32 -21.62 20.06
C ALA A 7 -12.26 -22.35 20.91
N ALA A 8 -11.33 -23.08 20.28
CA ALA A 8 -10.22 -23.73 20.97
C ALA A 8 -9.24 -22.69 21.55
N ALA A 9 -8.84 -21.69 20.78
CA ALA A 9 -7.97 -20.61 21.22
C ALA A 9 -8.58 -19.82 22.39
N THR A 10 -9.88 -19.52 22.35
CA THR A 10 -10.56 -18.85 23.46
C THR A 10 -10.51 -19.67 24.76
N ARG A 11 -10.81 -20.98 24.69
CA ARG A 11 -10.72 -21.85 25.88
C ARG A 11 -9.28 -21.94 26.41
N GLY A 12 -8.30 -22.04 25.51
CA GLY A 12 -6.89 -22.06 25.88
C GLY A 12 -6.44 -20.77 26.55
N ALA A 13 -6.81 -19.60 25.98
CA ALA A 13 -6.49 -18.30 26.55
C ALA A 13 -7.10 -18.12 27.95
N MET A 14 -8.36 -18.54 28.16
CA MET A 14 -8.99 -18.53 29.49
C MET A 14 -8.22 -19.42 30.47
N ALA A 15 -7.87 -20.64 30.08
CA ALA A 15 -7.12 -21.56 30.93
C ALA A 15 -5.71 -21.03 31.29
N VAL A 16 -5.03 -20.36 30.35
CA VAL A 16 -3.74 -19.69 30.59
C VAL A 16 -3.89 -18.58 31.63
N ILE A 17 -4.84 -17.66 31.42
CA ILE A 17 -5.04 -16.52 32.33
C ILE A 17 -5.54 -16.95 33.71
N ASP A 18 -6.37 -17.99 33.79
CA ASP A 18 -6.86 -18.53 35.06
C ASP A 18 -5.80 -19.38 35.79
N GLY A 19 -4.58 -19.52 35.24
CA GLY A 19 -3.46 -20.22 35.88
C GLY A 19 -3.52 -21.75 35.79
N ASN A 20 -4.35 -22.28 34.90
CA ASN A 20 -4.56 -23.72 34.72
C ASN A 20 -3.58 -24.36 33.72
N VAL A 21 -2.76 -23.56 33.03
CA VAL A 21 -1.76 -24.02 32.05
C VAL A 21 -0.38 -23.58 32.52
N MET A 22 0.58 -24.51 32.54
CA MET A 22 1.95 -24.22 32.93
C MET A 22 2.70 -23.53 31.79
N ALA A 23 3.48 -22.50 32.12
CA ALA A 23 4.36 -21.85 31.16
C ALA A 23 5.48 -22.79 30.70
N ILE A 24 5.90 -22.65 29.44
CA ILE A 24 7.04 -23.39 28.87
C ILE A 24 8.36 -22.84 29.42
N ASN A 25 8.37 -21.55 29.73
CA ASN A 25 9.47 -20.79 30.30
C ASN A 25 9.11 -20.29 31.72
N PRO A 26 8.89 -21.17 32.72
CA PRO A 26 8.40 -20.78 34.04
C PRO A 26 9.38 -19.92 34.85
N GLY A 27 10.66 -19.89 34.46
CA GLY A 27 11.67 -19.03 35.09
C GLY A 27 11.61 -17.56 34.68
N GLU A 28 10.84 -17.23 33.63
CA GLU A 28 10.63 -15.85 33.18
C GLU A 28 9.50 -15.18 33.96
N GLU A 29 9.51 -13.84 33.99
CA GLU A 29 8.44 -13.06 34.62
C GLU A 29 7.07 -13.37 34.01
N ALA A 30 6.00 -13.29 34.80
CA ALA A 30 4.64 -13.65 34.36
C ALA A 30 4.21 -12.98 33.04
N LYS A 31 4.64 -11.74 32.78
CA LYS A 31 4.34 -11.01 31.54
C LYS A 31 5.07 -11.56 30.30
N MET A 32 6.17 -12.27 30.50
CA MET A 32 7.04 -12.85 29.47
C MET A 32 6.80 -14.36 29.28
N GLN A 33 5.90 -14.94 30.06
CA GLN A 33 5.59 -16.36 29.99
C GLN A 33 4.83 -16.69 28.70
N MET A 34 5.21 -17.82 28.13
CA MET A 34 4.64 -18.41 26.92
C MET A 34 4.05 -19.76 27.26
N PHE A 35 2.95 -20.12 26.61
CA PHE A 35 2.18 -21.31 26.95
C PHE A 35 1.86 -22.12 25.69
N ILE A 36 1.75 -23.43 25.83
CA ILE A 36 1.19 -24.31 24.80
C ILE A 36 0.02 -25.06 25.40
N TRP A 37 -1.11 -25.04 24.71
CA TRP A 37 -2.29 -25.80 25.07
C TRP A 37 -2.99 -26.31 23.82
N ASN A 38 -3.23 -27.62 23.74
CA ASN A 38 -3.84 -28.29 22.57
C ASN A 38 -3.20 -27.89 21.23
N ASN A 39 -1.86 -27.88 21.17
CA ASN A 39 -1.07 -27.50 19.99
C ASN A 39 -1.29 -26.05 19.49
N ILE A 40 -1.76 -25.17 20.38
CA ILE A 40 -1.83 -23.73 20.16
C ILE A 40 -0.82 -23.07 21.08
N PHE A 41 -0.02 -22.16 20.52
CA PHE A 41 0.92 -21.33 21.24
C PHE A 41 0.23 -20.05 21.72
N PHE A 42 0.48 -19.64 22.95
CA PHE A 42 -0.10 -18.44 23.56
C PHE A 42 1.00 -17.53 24.11
N SER A 43 0.89 -16.24 23.81
CA SER A 43 1.73 -15.18 24.35
C SER A 43 0.88 -14.01 24.85
N LEU A 44 1.40 -13.27 25.83
CA LEU A 44 0.71 -12.13 26.43
C LEU A 44 1.14 -10.83 25.74
N GLY A 45 0.19 -9.93 25.49
CA GLY A 45 0.41 -8.64 24.82
C GLY A 45 1.00 -7.55 25.74
N PHE A 46 2.14 -7.83 26.36
CA PHE A 46 2.91 -6.87 27.17
C PHE A 46 4.18 -6.42 26.45
N ASP A 47 4.70 -5.26 26.81
CA ASP A 47 6.04 -4.90 26.36
C ASP A 47 7.06 -5.72 27.15
N VAL A 48 7.79 -6.58 26.43
CA VAL A 48 8.73 -7.53 26.99
C VAL A 48 10.12 -7.11 26.58
N ARG A 49 11.04 -7.00 27.55
CA ARG A 49 12.44 -6.64 27.32
C ARG A 49 12.61 -5.31 26.57
N ASP A 50 11.75 -4.33 26.86
CA ASP A 50 11.74 -3.01 26.24
C ASP A 50 11.62 -3.04 24.69
N HIS A 51 11.04 -4.12 24.13
CA HIS A 51 10.89 -4.33 22.69
C HIS A 51 10.12 -3.19 22.02
N TYR A 52 9.10 -2.66 22.68
CA TYR A 52 8.25 -1.56 22.19
C TYR A 52 8.52 -0.23 22.88
N LYS A 53 9.56 -0.11 23.71
CA LYS A 53 9.85 1.11 24.49
C LYS A 53 9.89 2.37 23.63
N GLU A 54 10.62 2.33 22.53
CA GLU A 54 10.76 3.46 21.58
C GLU A 54 9.48 3.72 20.76
N LEU A 55 8.53 2.79 20.79
CA LEU A 55 7.28 2.81 20.06
C LEU A 55 6.07 3.15 20.96
N GLY A 56 6.25 3.36 22.27
CA GLY A 56 5.16 3.67 23.21
C GLY A 56 4.92 2.61 24.29
N GLY A 57 5.84 1.65 24.46
CA GLY A 57 5.84 0.64 25.52
C GLY A 57 4.59 -0.24 25.50
N ASP A 58 3.96 -0.42 26.66
CA ASP A 58 2.75 -1.24 26.81
C ASP A 58 1.59 -0.80 25.89
N ALA A 59 1.49 0.50 25.56
CA ALA A 59 0.45 0.97 24.63
C ALA A 59 0.69 0.44 23.20
N ALA A 60 1.96 0.32 22.79
CA ALA A 60 2.34 -0.29 21.52
C ALA A 60 2.19 -1.82 21.56
N ALA A 61 2.64 -2.46 22.64
CA ALA A 61 2.50 -3.91 22.82
C ALA A 61 1.03 -4.36 22.81
N PHE A 62 0.13 -3.53 23.34
CA PHE A 62 -1.31 -3.81 23.30
C PHE A 62 -1.86 -3.80 21.88
N VAL A 63 -1.43 -2.88 21.02
CA VAL A 63 -1.97 -2.77 19.64
C VAL A 63 -1.24 -3.65 18.62
N ALA A 64 0.00 -4.04 18.89
CA ALA A 64 0.81 -4.83 17.98
C ALA A 64 0.14 -6.15 17.54
N PRO A 65 -0.46 -6.97 18.43
CA PRO A 65 -1.19 -8.18 18.02
C PRO A 65 -2.33 -7.92 17.04
N ARG A 66 -3.00 -6.76 17.15
CA ARG A 66 -4.08 -6.39 16.21
C ARG A 66 -3.53 -6.08 14.83
N ASN A 67 -2.41 -5.36 14.75
CA ASN A 67 -1.75 -5.08 13.48
C ASN A 67 -1.17 -6.35 12.85
N ASP A 68 -0.59 -7.25 13.66
CA ASP A 68 -0.15 -8.57 13.20
C ASP A 68 -1.31 -9.40 12.63
N LEU A 69 -2.44 -9.48 13.35
CA LEU A 69 -3.64 -10.17 12.88
C LEU A 69 -4.18 -9.57 11.57
N GLN A 70 -4.11 -8.25 11.40
CA GLN A 70 -4.46 -7.60 10.14
C GLN A 70 -3.51 -8.01 9.02
N GLY A 71 -2.21 -8.08 9.29
CA GLY A 71 -1.21 -8.61 8.35
C GLY A 71 -1.51 -10.05 7.96
N VAL A 72 -1.75 -10.94 8.93
CA VAL A 72 -2.15 -12.33 8.70
C VAL A 72 -3.39 -12.43 7.81
N ARG A 73 -4.41 -11.60 8.07
CA ARG A 73 -5.65 -11.55 7.28
C ARG A 73 -5.36 -11.26 5.81
N VAL A 74 -4.53 -10.25 5.52
CA VAL A 74 -4.30 -9.81 4.14
C VAL A 74 -3.37 -10.75 3.38
N TYR A 75 -2.32 -11.28 4.03
CA TYR A 75 -1.48 -12.31 3.41
C TYR A 75 -2.25 -13.61 3.16
N SER A 76 -3.16 -14.00 4.07
CA SER A 76 -4.03 -15.14 3.84
C SER A 76 -5.04 -14.90 2.72
N ALA A 77 -5.51 -13.67 2.51
CA ALA A 77 -6.47 -13.33 1.46
C ALA A 77 -5.84 -13.28 0.06
N VAL A 78 -4.53 -13.02 -0.05
CA VAL A 78 -3.76 -13.13 -1.30
C VAL A 78 -3.80 -14.56 -1.86
N ASP A 79 -3.95 -15.57 -0.98
CA ASP A 79 -4.07 -17.00 -1.31
C ASP A 79 -2.95 -17.47 -2.27
N LEU A 80 -1.70 -17.13 -1.95
CA LEU A 80 -0.54 -17.48 -2.77
C LEU A 80 -0.04 -18.89 -2.45
N PRO A 81 -0.08 -19.85 -3.39
CA PRO A 81 0.41 -21.20 -3.14
C PRO A 81 1.89 -21.22 -2.74
N GLY A 82 2.18 -21.87 -1.62
CA GLY A 82 3.54 -22.02 -1.10
C GLY A 82 3.95 -20.98 -0.07
N LEU A 83 3.15 -19.93 0.15
CA LEU A 83 3.31 -18.98 1.26
C LEU A 83 2.19 -19.19 2.27
N TYR A 84 2.54 -19.45 3.53
CA TYR A 84 1.59 -19.79 4.57
C TYR A 84 1.67 -18.81 5.72
N THR A 85 0.53 -18.45 6.29
CA THR A 85 0.43 -17.72 7.56
C THR A 85 0.03 -18.68 8.67
N LEU A 86 0.23 -18.28 9.93
CA LEU A 86 -0.30 -19.01 11.07
C LEU A 86 -1.78 -18.74 11.26
N GLY A 87 -2.49 -19.71 11.83
CA GLY A 87 -3.80 -19.43 12.41
C GLY A 87 -3.59 -18.54 13.63
N THR A 88 -4.04 -17.28 13.55
CA THR A 88 -3.84 -16.27 14.60
C THR A 88 -5.18 -15.80 15.15
N VAL A 89 -5.30 -15.71 16.48
CA VAL A 89 -6.46 -15.15 17.18
C VAL A 89 -5.95 -14.21 18.27
N VAL A 90 -6.58 -13.05 18.40
CA VAL A 90 -6.34 -12.10 19.50
C VAL A 90 -7.56 -12.15 20.42
N ILE A 91 -7.34 -12.45 21.69
CA ILE A 91 -8.38 -12.60 22.71
C ILE A 91 -8.13 -11.60 23.84
N ASP A 92 -9.15 -10.83 24.18
CA ASP A 92 -9.15 -10.02 25.40
C ASP A 92 -9.96 -10.73 26.49
N TYR A 93 -9.33 -11.06 27.62
CA TYR A 93 -9.95 -11.75 28.75
C TYR A 93 -9.43 -11.22 30.08
N ARG A 94 -10.33 -10.78 30.96
CA ARG A 94 -10.03 -10.24 32.31
C ARG A 94 -8.96 -9.13 32.31
N GLY A 95 -8.91 -8.31 31.26
CA GLY A 95 -7.93 -7.22 31.11
C GLY A 95 -6.59 -7.65 30.50
N TYR A 96 -6.42 -8.93 30.18
CA TYR A 96 -5.26 -9.44 29.46
C TYR A 96 -5.58 -9.58 27.97
N ARG A 97 -4.66 -9.12 27.13
CA ARG A 97 -4.64 -9.45 25.71
C ARG A 97 -3.74 -10.66 25.49
N VAL A 98 -4.29 -11.70 24.86
CA VAL A 98 -3.60 -12.95 24.56
C VAL A 98 -3.59 -13.15 23.05
N THR A 99 -2.41 -13.38 22.50
CA THR A 99 -2.23 -13.83 21.12
C THR A 99 -2.15 -15.34 21.13
N ALA A 100 -2.99 -16.00 20.33
CA ALA A 100 -3.02 -17.44 20.16
C ALA A 100 -2.67 -17.79 18.71
N GLN A 101 -1.65 -18.61 18.51
CA GLN A 101 -1.11 -18.94 17.19
C GLN A 101 -0.97 -20.45 17.00
N SER A 102 -1.22 -20.95 15.79
CA SER A 102 -0.86 -22.31 15.41
C SER A 102 0.67 -22.49 15.42
N ILE A 103 1.15 -23.69 15.73
CA ILE A 103 2.59 -23.97 15.84
C ILE A 103 3.15 -24.43 14.48
N ILE A 104 4.31 -23.90 14.10
CA ILE A 104 5.07 -24.37 12.93
C ILE A 104 5.66 -25.75 13.25
N PRO A 105 5.45 -26.78 12.41
CA PRO A 105 6.07 -28.08 12.61
C PRO A 105 7.60 -27.97 12.72
N GLY A 106 8.19 -28.52 13.80
CA GLY A 106 9.63 -28.53 14.03
C GLY A 106 10.19 -27.40 14.89
N ILE A 107 9.47 -26.29 15.06
CA ILE A 107 10.01 -25.05 15.68
C ILE A 107 10.43 -25.20 17.16
N LEU A 108 9.95 -26.25 17.84
CA LEU A 108 10.25 -26.53 19.24
C LEU A 108 11.33 -27.61 19.41
N GLU A 109 11.83 -28.17 18.32
CA GLU A 109 12.89 -29.18 18.32
C GLU A 109 14.26 -28.50 18.55
N ARG A 110 15.08 -29.04 19.46
CA ARG A 110 16.32 -28.41 19.93
C ARG A 110 17.42 -28.24 18.86
N GLU A 111 17.27 -28.88 17.70
CA GLU A 111 18.28 -28.86 16.63
C GLU A 111 18.13 -27.66 15.67
N GLN A 112 17.10 -26.82 15.82
CA GLN A 112 16.80 -25.67 14.93
C GLN A 112 17.13 -24.29 15.55
N GLU A 113 18.33 -24.12 16.09
CA GLU A 113 18.75 -22.87 16.77
C GLU A 113 18.62 -21.59 15.90
N GLN A 114 18.55 -21.71 14.57
CA GLN A 114 18.25 -20.60 13.65
C GLN A 114 17.14 -20.98 12.66
N SER A 115 15.90 -20.96 13.13
CA SER A 115 14.72 -21.27 12.30
C SER A 115 14.33 -20.13 11.34
N VAL A 116 14.75 -18.90 11.63
CA VAL A 116 14.44 -17.72 10.81
C VAL A 116 15.45 -17.62 9.67
N VAL A 117 14.96 -17.66 8.43
CA VAL A 117 15.78 -17.61 7.21
C VAL A 117 15.54 -16.34 6.39
N TYR A 118 14.59 -15.50 6.79
CA TYR A 118 14.24 -14.25 6.12
C TYR A 118 13.76 -13.23 7.15
N GLY A 119 14.19 -11.97 7.01
CA GLY A 119 13.92 -10.87 7.93
C GLY A 119 14.92 -10.76 9.07
N SER A 120 14.51 -10.16 10.19
CA SER A 120 15.36 -9.88 11.34
C SER A 120 14.72 -10.31 12.67
N ILE A 121 15.57 -10.73 13.61
CA ILE A 121 15.18 -11.06 14.99
C ILE A 121 15.64 -10.01 16.02
N ASP A 122 16.44 -9.04 15.58
CA ASP A 122 17.18 -8.10 16.41
C ASP A 122 17.09 -6.67 15.88
N PHE A 123 15.93 -6.33 15.29
CA PHE A 123 15.55 -5.00 14.80
C PHE A 123 16.47 -4.44 13.71
N GLY A 124 16.82 -5.27 12.74
CA GLY A 124 17.59 -4.88 11.56
C GLY A 124 19.11 -4.99 11.72
N LYS A 125 19.62 -5.39 12.89
CA LYS A 125 21.05 -5.62 13.08
C LYS A 125 21.54 -6.79 12.24
N THR A 126 20.86 -7.92 12.37
CA THR A 126 21.02 -9.11 11.53
C THR A 126 19.80 -9.22 10.63
N VAL A 127 20.01 -9.05 9.32
CA VAL A 127 18.97 -9.19 8.30
C VAL A 127 19.33 -10.34 7.39
N LEU A 128 18.39 -11.27 7.24
CA LEU A 128 18.52 -12.43 6.36
C LEU A 128 17.56 -12.30 5.18
N SER A 129 17.95 -12.85 4.04
CA SER A 129 17.09 -12.98 2.88
C SER A 129 17.20 -14.38 2.29
N HIS A 130 16.18 -14.79 1.56
CA HIS A 130 16.05 -16.14 1.04
C HIS A 130 15.32 -16.13 -0.30
N LEU A 131 15.91 -16.72 -1.33
CA LEU A 131 15.44 -16.64 -2.72
C LEU A 131 13.97 -17.07 -2.88
N LYS A 132 13.54 -18.12 -2.17
CA LYS A 132 12.15 -18.57 -2.23
C LYS A 132 11.18 -17.58 -1.58
N TYR A 133 11.60 -16.90 -0.51
CA TYR A 133 10.78 -15.86 0.13
C TYR A 133 10.72 -14.61 -0.74
N LEU A 134 11.82 -14.21 -1.39
CA LEU A 134 11.80 -13.11 -2.36
C LEU A 134 10.79 -13.38 -3.49
N ASP A 135 10.79 -14.58 -4.08
CA ASP A 135 9.82 -14.94 -5.13
C ASP A 135 8.37 -14.88 -4.62
N LEU A 136 8.09 -15.49 -3.46
CA LEU A 136 6.74 -15.55 -2.90
C LEU A 136 6.24 -14.17 -2.45
N LEU A 137 7.06 -13.43 -1.69
CA LEU A 137 6.68 -12.14 -1.13
C LEU A 137 6.65 -11.04 -2.20
N ASN A 138 7.45 -11.12 -3.26
CA ASN A 138 7.32 -10.18 -4.38
C ASN A 138 5.96 -10.36 -5.09
N LYS A 139 5.52 -11.61 -5.30
CA LYS A 139 4.18 -11.91 -5.86
C LYS A 139 3.06 -11.41 -4.94
N ALA A 140 3.16 -11.66 -3.64
CA ALA A 140 2.19 -11.15 -2.67
C ALA A 140 2.19 -9.62 -2.60
N GLY A 141 3.38 -9.00 -2.64
CA GLY A 141 3.59 -7.56 -2.58
C GLY A 141 2.97 -6.81 -3.75
N GLN A 142 2.82 -7.42 -4.93
CA GLN A 142 2.09 -6.80 -6.05
C GLN A 142 0.61 -6.54 -5.73
N GLN A 143 -0.03 -7.48 -5.03
CA GLN A 143 -1.42 -7.34 -4.59
C GLN A 143 -1.52 -6.42 -3.38
N LEU A 144 -0.64 -6.60 -2.39
CA LEU A 144 -0.62 -5.82 -1.14
C LEU A 144 -0.01 -4.42 -1.29
N LYS A 145 0.44 -4.06 -2.49
CA LYS A 145 1.13 -2.80 -2.80
C LYS A 145 2.38 -2.59 -1.94
N ILE A 146 3.15 -3.65 -1.71
CA ILE A 146 4.43 -3.60 -0.98
C ILE A 146 5.57 -3.46 -1.99
N LEU A 147 6.46 -2.50 -1.72
CA LEU A 147 7.64 -2.22 -2.53
C LEU A 147 8.83 -3.06 -2.04
N PRO A 148 9.45 -3.88 -2.91
CA PRO A 148 10.76 -4.46 -2.63
C PRO A 148 11.79 -3.37 -2.37
N HIS A 149 12.60 -3.54 -1.33
CA HIS A 149 13.55 -2.52 -0.90
C HIS A 149 14.81 -3.16 -0.32
N HIS A 150 15.85 -2.34 -0.15
CA HIS A 150 17.14 -2.80 0.38
C HIS A 150 17.46 -2.08 1.68
N VAL A 151 17.76 -2.86 2.71
CA VAL A 151 18.22 -2.39 4.03
C VAL A 151 19.69 -2.75 4.24
N LEU A 152 20.38 -1.99 5.06
CA LEU A 152 21.76 -2.26 5.48
C LEU A 152 21.75 -2.98 6.83
N ASN A 153 22.42 -4.12 6.90
CA ASN A 153 22.68 -4.80 8.17
C ASN A 153 23.80 -4.09 8.96
N ASP A 154 24.14 -4.59 10.16
CA ASP A 154 25.21 -4.02 11.00
C ASP A 154 26.60 -4.03 10.33
N LYS A 155 26.80 -4.88 9.31
CA LYS A 155 28.02 -4.93 8.51
C LYS A 155 27.98 -4.00 7.30
N SER A 156 26.94 -3.18 7.16
CA SER A 156 26.68 -2.32 6.01
C SER A 156 26.53 -3.08 4.69
N GLU A 157 26.09 -4.33 4.75
CA GLU A 157 25.76 -5.13 3.58
C GLU A 157 24.30 -4.88 3.21
N ALA A 158 24.04 -4.64 1.92
CA ALA A 158 22.70 -4.45 1.40
C ALA A 158 21.97 -5.80 1.30
N VAL A 159 20.79 -5.87 1.92
CA VAL A 159 19.92 -7.06 1.91
C VAL A 159 18.57 -6.68 1.32
N GLU A 160 18.17 -7.38 0.27
CA GLU A 160 16.87 -7.21 -0.38
C GLU A 160 15.76 -7.89 0.44
N LEU A 161 14.65 -7.17 0.62
CA LEU A 161 13.43 -7.63 1.25
C LEU A 161 12.21 -7.24 0.41
N CYS A 162 11.17 -8.07 0.49
CA CYS A 162 9.87 -7.86 -0.17
C CYS A 162 8.71 -7.71 0.83
N SER A 163 9.04 -7.47 2.10
CA SER A 163 8.15 -7.23 3.24
C SER A 163 8.90 -6.39 4.26
N SER A 164 8.27 -6.06 5.40
CA SER A 164 9.02 -5.42 6.49
C SER A 164 10.18 -6.29 6.98
N VAL A 165 11.26 -5.66 7.39
CA VAL A 165 12.42 -6.26 8.08
C VAL A 165 12.06 -6.99 9.36
N GLU A 166 10.97 -6.59 10.03
CA GLU A 166 10.47 -7.26 11.23
C GLU A 166 9.74 -8.58 10.90
N CYS A 167 9.29 -8.78 9.64
CA CYS A 167 8.64 -10.01 9.24
C CYS A 167 9.63 -11.17 9.22
N LYS A 168 9.22 -12.33 9.74
CA LYS A 168 10.09 -13.51 9.81
C LYS A 168 9.62 -14.59 8.86
N GLY A 169 10.53 -15.12 8.06
CA GLY A 169 10.30 -16.33 7.27
C GLY A 169 10.90 -17.56 7.95
N ILE A 170 10.09 -18.59 8.16
CA ILE A 170 10.48 -19.87 8.78
C ILE A 170 10.06 -21.02 7.88
N ILE A 171 10.94 -21.99 7.66
CA ILE A 171 10.61 -23.21 6.90
C ILE A 171 10.29 -24.32 7.90
N GLY A 172 9.05 -24.81 7.88
CA GLY A 172 8.65 -25.91 8.77
C GLY A 172 9.25 -27.25 8.34
N ASN A 173 9.26 -28.23 9.26
CA ASN A 173 9.67 -29.61 8.97
C ASN A 173 8.79 -30.29 7.90
N ASP A 174 7.61 -29.73 7.62
CA ASP A 174 6.72 -30.12 6.53
C ASP A 174 7.11 -29.52 5.17
N GLY A 175 8.20 -28.76 5.10
CA GLY A 175 8.70 -28.08 3.91
C GLY A 175 7.92 -26.82 3.50
N ARG A 176 6.95 -26.39 4.32
CA ARG A 176 6.14 -25.20 4.04
C ARG A 176 6.85 -23.92 4.50
N HIS A 177 6.59 -22.82 3.79
CA HIS A 177 7.21 -21.52 4.06
C HIS A 177 6.21 -20.64 4.80
N TYR A 178 6.47 -20.40 6.08
CA TYR A 178 5.63 -19.62 6.97
C TYR A 178 6.16 -18.19 7.10
N ILE A 179 5.29 -17.19 6.87
CA ILE A 179 5.57 -15.78 7.14
C ILE A 179 4.86 -15.34 8.42
N LEU A 180 5.58 -14.65 9.30
CA LEU A 180 5.14 -14.22 10.62
C LEU A 180 5.56 -12.77 10.90
N ASP A 181 5.14 -12.25 12.05
CA ASP A 181 5.49 -10.91 12.55
C ASP A 181 5.11 -9.83 11.54
N LEU A 182 3.83 -9.80 11.18
CA LEU A 182 3.26 -9.03 10.08
C LEU A 182 2.77 -7.63 10.53
N LEU A 183 3.22 -7.15 11.68
CA LEU A 183 2.70 -5.94 12.32
C LEU A 183 2.91 -4.65 11.50
N ARG A 184 3.94 -4.62 10.63
CA ARG A 184 4.23 -3.50 9.70
C ARG A 184 3.93 -3.86 8.24
N THR A 185 2.87 -4.63 7.99
CA THR A 185 2.49 -4.99 6.61
C THR A 185 2.13 -3.75 5.77
N PHE A 186 1.45 -2.77 6.35
CA PHE A 186 1.04 -1.55 5.69
C PHE A 186 1.87 -0.35 6.14
N PRO A 187 2.03 0.67 5.29
CA PRO A 187 2.88 1.82 5.62
C PRO A 187 2.36 2.56 6.86
N PRO A 188 3.29 3.17 7.62
CA PRO A 188 2.92 3.96 8.79
C PRO A 188 2.06 5.17 8.42
N ASP A 189 1.15 5.56 9.32
CA ASP A 189 0.37 6.79 9.18
C ASP A 189 1.14 7.97 9.77
N VAL A 190 1.73 8.78 8.91
CA VAL A 190 2.53 9.96 9.31
C VAL A 190 1.68 11.05 9.99
N ASN A 191 0.36 11.01 9.88
CA ASN A 191 -0.51 11.91 10.63
C ASN A 191 -0.42 11.66 12.15
N PHE A 192 0.03 10.47 12.56
CA PHE A 192 0.20 10.11 13.97
C PHE A 192 1.66 9.85 14.37
N LEU A 193 2.61 10.22 13.51
CA LEU A 193 4.04 10.10 13.76
C LEU A 193 4.71 11.47 13.68
N LYS A 194 5.25 11.92 14.80
CA LYS A 194 6.15 13.08 14.83
C LYS A 194 7.53 12.63 14.34
N LEU A 195 7.92 13.13 13.17
CA LEU A 195 9.19 12.87 12.52
C LEU A 195 9.98 14.18 12.51
N GLU A 196 11.22 14.18 13.00
CA GLU A 196 12.02 15.40 13.17
C GLU A 196 12.37 16.07 11.84
N ASP A 197 12.62 15.25 10.80
CA ASP A 197 13.09 15.71 9.48
C ASP A 197 11.98 15.79 8.42
N GLU A 198 10.71 15.60 8.80
CA GLU A 198 9.60 15.57 7.85
C GLU A 198 8.51 16.56 8.23
N GLU A 199 8.17 17.45 7.31
CA GLU A 199 7.03 18.35 7.45
C GLU A 199 5.82 17.84 6.69
N LEU A 200 4.65 17.87 7.35
CA LEU A 200 3.36 17.70 6.70
C LEU A 200 2.96 18.97 5.92
N SER A 201 2.05 18.81 4.96
CA SER A 201 1.51 19.92 4.17
C SER A 201 0.78 20.95 5.02
N LYS A 202 0.56 22.14 4.47
CA LYS A 202 -0.09 23.25 5.19
C LYS A 202 -1.53 22.89 5.52
N GLU A 203 -2.20 22.22 4.59
CA GLU A 203 -3.56 21.72 4.67
C GLU A 203 -3.71 20.75 5.84
N VAL A 204 -2.82 19.76 5.92
CA VAL A 204 -2.80 18.78 7.02
C VAL A 204 -2.48 19.43 8.37
N LYS A 205 -1.54 20.39 8.39
CA LYS A 205 -1.24 21.18 9.61
C LYS A 205 -2.43 22.03 10.07
N MET A 206 -3.19 22.63 9.15
CA MET A 206 -4.41 23.38 9.48
C MET A 206 -5.50 22.50 10.10
N LEU A 207 -5.52 21.21 9.75
CA LEU A 207 -6.40 20.20 10.36
C LEU A 207 -5.91 19.71 11.74
N GLY A 208 -4.76 20.20 12.23
CA GLY A 208 -4.23 19.90 13.56
C GLY A 208 -3.29 18.70 13.65
N PHE A 209 -2.73 18.26 12.51
CA PHE A 209 -1.79 17.13 12.44
C PHE A 209 -0.31 17.59 12.34
N PRO A 210 0.66 16.76 12.77
CA PRO A 210 0.49 15.42 13.32
C PRO A 210 -0.03 15.43 14.77
N ILE A 211 -0.87 14.44 15.10
CA ILE A 211 -1.37 14.23 16.45
C ILE A 211 -0.46 13.21 17.15
N GLU A 212 0.00 13.54 18.36
CA GLU A 212 0.79 12.60 19.14
C GLU A 212 -0.10 11.50 19.72
N HIS A 213 0.14 10.26 19.29
CA HIS A 213 -0.55 9.09 19.81
C HIS A 213 0.28 8.40 20.90
N LYS A 214 -0.37 7.64 21.79
CA LYS A 214 0.30 6.90 22.88
C LYS A 214 1.31 5.84 22.38
N HIS A 215 1.25 5.52 21.10
CA HIS A 215 2.13 4.57 20.44
C HIS A 215 2.44 5.03 19.01
N LYS A 216 3.50 4.49 18.41
CA LYS A 216 3.99 4.81 17.05
C LYS A 216 3.66 3.71 16.02
N LEU A 217 2.64 2.88 16.29
CA LEU A 217 2.20 1.78 15.42
C LEU A 217 0.93 2.09 14.60
N CYS A 218 0.59 3.37 14.44
CA CYS A 218 -0.47 3.76 13.52
C CYS A 218 -0.04 3.47 12.08
N CYS A 219 -0.87 2.74 11.33
CA CYS A 219 -0.64 2.41 9.93
C CYS A 219 -1.85 2.74 9.07
N LEU A 220 -1.61 3.04 7.80
CA LEU A 220 -2.64 3.22 6.79
C LEU A 220 -3.29 1.86 6.53
N ARG A 221 -4.62 1.80 6.52
CA ARG A 221 -5.33 0.54 6.32
C ARG A 221 -5.36 0.16 4.83
N GLN A 222 -5.49 -1.14 4.55
CA GLN A 222 -5.59 -1.67 3.19
C GLN A 222 -6.63 -0.92 2.36
N GLU A 223 -7.82 -0.68 2.93
CA GLU A 223 -8.93 -0.05 2.21
C GLU A 223 -8.59 1.38 1.76
N LEU A 224 -7.80 2.11 2.55
CA LEU A 224 -7.29 3.44 2.17
C LEU A 224 -6.21 3.32 1.09
N ILE A 225 -5.30 2.36 1.23
CA ILE A 225 -4.22 2.13 0.25
C ILE A 225 -4.81 1.80 -1.12
N ASP A 226 -5.77 0.88 -1.17
CA ASP A 226 -6.45 0.50 -2.41
C ASP A 226 -7.17 1.72 -3.01
N SER A 227 -7.93 2.46 -2.21
CA SER A 227 -8.62 3.68 -2.68
C SER A 227 -7.66 4.78 -3.17
N PHE A 228 -6.50 4.94 -2.52
CA PHE A 228 -5.48 5.89 -2.94
C PHE A 228 -4.84 5.46 -4.28
N VAL A 229 -4.48 4.19 -4.41
CA VAL A 229 -3.91 3.64 -5.65
C VAL A 229 -4.89 3.79 -6.80
N ASP A 230 -6.17 3.46 -6.59
CA ASP A 230 -7.22 3.61 -7.61
C ASP A 230 -7.39 5.08 -8.02
N SER A 231 -7.41 6.01 -7.06
CA SER A 231 -7.46 7.44 -7.34
C SER A 231 -6.27 7.90 -8.19
N ARG A 232 -5.05 7.51 -7.82
CA ARG A 232 -3.82 7.84 -8.58
C ARG A 232 -3.83 7.20 -9.97
N TYR A 233 -4.35 5.99 -10.09
CA TYR A 233 -4.49 5.31 -11.37
C TYR A 233 -5.49 6.05 -12.27
N MET A 234 -6.66 6.47 -11.77
CA MET A 234 -7.60 7.28 -12.55
C MET A 234 -7.00 8.61 -12.99
N MET A 235 -6.23 9.29 -12.12
CA MET A 235 -5.50 10.49 -12.53
C MET A 235 -4.48 10.20 -13.63
N PHE A 236 -3.78 9.06 -13.57
CA PHE A 236 -2.78 8.66 -14.56
C PHE A 236 -3.43 8.49 -15.94
N ILE A 237 -4.57 7.79 -15.98
CA ILE A 237 -5.37 7.61 -17.18
C ILE A 237 -5.79 8.97 -17.77
N LYS A 238 -6.30 9.88 -16.93
CA LYS A 238 -6.73 11.24 -17.34
C LYS A 238 -5.57 12.04 -17.93
N TYR A 239 -4.41 12.05 -17.27
CA TYR A 239 -3.22 12.75 -17.79
C TYR A 239 -2.75 12.16 -19.11
N ALA A 240 -2.65 10.83 -19.20
CA ALA A 240 -2.21 10.16 -20.42
C ALA A 240 -3.15 10.45 -21.61
N ALA A 241 -4.46 10.36 -21.40
CA ALA A 241 -5.45 10.66 -22.42
C ALA A 241 -5.41 12.13 -22.87
N TYR A 242 -5.31 13.07 -21.92
CA TYR A 242 -5.19 14.50 -22.22
C TYR A 242 -3.98 14.81 -23.10
N HIS A 243 -2.81 14.25 -22.77
CA HIS A 243 -1.61 14.46 -23.57
C HIS A 243 -1.65 13.75 -24.93
N LEU A 244 -2.30 12.58 -25.02
CA LEU A 244 -2.48 11.89 -26.30
C LEU A 244 -3.42 12.66 -27.25
N GLN A 245 -4.52 13.19 -26.73
CA GLN A 245 -5.42 14.05 -27.50
C GLN A 245 -4.68 15.28 -28.05
N GLN A 246 -3.86 15.93 -27.23
CA GLN A 246 -3.03 17.04 -27.68
C GLN A 246 -2.02 16.64 -28.77
N LEU A 247 -1.36 15.49 -28.65
CA LEU A 247 -0.46 15.01 -29.70
C LEU A 247 -1.20 14.74 -31.01
N ASN A 248 -2.39 14.15 -30.96
CA ASN A 248 -3.20 13.88 -32.14
C ASN A 248 -3.65 15.18 -32.82
N LEU A 249 -4.03 16.20 -32.04
CA LEU A 249 -4.35 17.53 -32.56
C LEU A 249 -3.14 18.17 -33.26
N ARG A 250 -1.96 18.15 -32.64
CA ARG A 250 -0.72 18.69 -33.25
C ARG A 250 -0.33 17.94 -34.53
N LYS A 251 -0.40 16.60 -34.54
CA LYS A 251 -0.14 15.79 -35.74
C LYS A 251 -1.13 16.12 -36.87
N ASN A 252 -2.38 16.44 -36.55
CA ASN A 252 -3.37 16.82 -37.56
C ASN A 252 -3.14 18.24 -38.09
N GLU A 253 -2.74 19.19 -37.22
CA GLU A 253 -2.36 20.56 -37.62
C GLU A 253 -1.10 20.57 -38.50
N GLU A 254 -0.09 19.75 -38.17
CA GLU A 254 1.13 19.57 -38.97
C GLU A 254 0.85 18.94 -40.35
N LYS A 255 -0.11 18.00 -40.42
CA LYS A 255 -0.58 17.46 -41.70
C LYS A 255 -1.33 18.50 -42.53
N LEU A 256 -2.15 19.34 -41.90
CA LEU A 256 -2.86 20.43 -42.59
C LEU A 256 -1.91 21.55 -43.06
N SER A 257 -0.86 21.86 -42.30
CA SER A 257 0.13 22.88 -42.68
C SER A 257 1.08 22.39 -43.78
N ASN A 258 1.52 21.13 -43.74
CA ASN A 258 2.31 20.51 -44.81
C ASN A 258 1.52 20.33 -46.11
N ALA A 259 0.20 20.09 -46.02
CA ALA A 259 -0.66 20.06 -47.22
C ALA A 259 -0.83 21.44 -47.87
N LYS A 260 -0.81 22.53 -47.10
CA LYS A 260 -0.88 23.92 -47.60
C LYS A 260 0.45 24.41 -48.19
N ALA A 261 1.59 23.85 -47.80
CA ALA A 261 2.91 24.23 -48.33
C ALA A 261 3.21 23.67 -49.74
N ILE A 262 2.37 22.77 -50.27
CA ILE A 262 2.54 22.17 -51.61
C ILE A 262 1.73 22.92 -52.69
N THR A 263 0.87 23.88 -52.33
CA THR A 263 -0.04 24.57 -53.27
C THR A 263 0.20 26.07 -53.40
N ASP A 264 1.44 26.52 -53.60
CA ASP A 264 1.73 27.91 -54.00
C ASP A 264 2.61 27.99 -55.26
N LYS A 265 1.94 28.05 -56.43
CA LYS A 265 2.34 28.88 -57.57
C LYS A 265 1.09 29.50 -58.21
N PRO A 266 1.14 30.77 -58.65
CA PRO A 266 -0.06 31.56 -58.91
C PRO A 266 -0.51 31.48 -60.36
N GLU A 267 -1.82 31.50 -60.59
CA GLU A 267 -2.41 32.08 -61.81
C GLU A 267 -3.82 32.64 -61.52
N VAL A 268 -4.18 33.63 -62.33
CA VAL A 268 -5.06 34.77 -62.06
C VAL A 268 -6.42 34.63 -62.78
N ASN A 269 -7.42 35.40 -62.31
CA ASN A 269 -8.75 35.74 -62.87
C ASN A 269 -9.88 34.70 -62.70
N ASP A 270 -11.15 35.06 -62.51
CA ASP A 270 -11.87 36.34 -62.46
C ASP A 270 -13.19 36.16 -61.66
N LYS A 271 -13.81 37.29 -61.34
CA LYS A 271 -15.05 37.62 -60.59
C LYS A 271 -16.27 36.68 -60.69
N GLU A 272 -17.07 36.61 -59.60
CA GLU A 272 -18.44 37.19 -59.52
C GLU A 272 -19.07 37.09 -58.11
N GLU A 273 -19.85 38.11 -57.77
CA GLU A 273 -20.58 38.33 -56.51
C GLU A 273 -21.85 37.45 -56.39
N THR A 274 -22.26 37.01 -55.19
CA THR A 274 -23.54 37.41 -54.54
C THR A 274 -23.85 36.72 -53.18
N LYS A 275 -24.05 37.58 -52.17
CA LYS A 275 -25.11 37.64 -51.12
C LYS A 275 -25.61 36.41 -50.31
N SER A 276 -25.41 36.56 -48.99
CA SER A 276 -26.36 36.50 -47.85
C SER A 276 -27.15 35.22 -47.53
N SER A 277 -27.02 34.75 -46.28
CA SER A 277 -28.07 34.92 -45.24
C SER A 277 -27.61 34.39 -43.87
N ILE A 278 -27.77 35.26 -42.88
CA ILE A 278 -27.75 34.99 -41.43
C ILE A 278 -29.14 34.48 -41.04
N GLU A 279 -29.24 33.42 -40.23
CA GLU A 279 -30.37 33.25 -39.32
C GLU A 279 -29.84 32.81 -37.94
N GLU A 280 -29.96 33.73 -36.98
CA GLU A 280 -30.00 33.46 -35.56
C GLU A 280 -31.38 32.87 -35.22
N ASN A 281 -31.43 31.90 -34.29
CA ASN A 281 -32.53 31.90 -33.32
C ASN A 281 -32.10 31.27 -31.99
N SER A 282 -32.48 31.98 -30.93
CA SER A 282 -32.02 31.86 -29.56
C SER A 282 -33.10 31.29 -28.63
N LYS A 283 -32.65 30.76 -27.46
CA LYS A 283 -33.36 30.53 -26.17
C LYS A 283 -34.24 29.27 -26.07
N ASP A 284 -34.34 28.55 -24.95
CA ASP A 284 -33.78 28.69 -23.59
C ASP A 284 -33.98 27.35 -22.85
N GLU A 285 -32.97 26.96 -22.04
CA GLU A 285 -33.07 26.53 -20.62
C GLU A 285 -34.12 25.49 -20.15
N THR A 286 -33.93 24.66 -19.14
CA THR A 286 -32.85 24.30 -18.18
C THR A 286 -33.44 23.11 -17.42
N THR A 287 -32.73 21.95 -17.34
CA THR A 287 -32.92 20.90 -16.29
C THR A 287 -32.02 19.66 -16.47
N GLU A 288 -31.20 19.56 -17.52
CA GLU A 288 -30.40 18.35 -17.81
C GLU A 288 -28.88 18.46 -17.58
N LYS A 289 -28.39 19.43 -16.78
CA LYS A 289 -26.94 19.70 -16.71
C LYS A 289 -26.16 18.74 -15.80
N ASP A 290 -26.71 18.30 -14.67
CA ASP A 290 -25.94 17.49 -13.71
C ASP A 290 -25.79 16.02 -14.15
N ASP A 291 -26.83 15.39 -14.69
CA ASP A 291 -26.78 14.02 -15.21
C ASP A 291 -25.93 13.88 -16.50
N LYS A 292 -25.75 14.97 -17.24
CA LYS A 292 -24.95 14.99 -18.47
C LYS A 292 -23.46 15.18 -18.17
N GLU A 293 -23.08 15.90 -17.12
CA GLU A 293 -21.66 16.04 -16.75
C GLU A 293 -21.08 14.76 -16.15
N GLU A 294 -21.84 14.03 -15.30
CA GLU A 294 -21.39 12.72 -14.80
C GLU A 294 -21.33 11.66 -15.90
N LYS A 295 -22.32 11.60 -16.81
CA LYS A 295 -22.29 10.65 -17.94
C LYS A 295 -21.21 10.98 -18.96
N LYS A 296 -20.87 12.26 -19.14
CA LYS A 296 -19.81 12.70 -20.05
C LYS A 296 -18.42 12.44 -19.48
N SER A 297 -18.22 12.64 -18.17
CA SER A 297 -16.95 12.27 -17.51
C SER A 297 -16.74 10.74 -17.47
N GLN A 298 -17.81 9.96 -17.25
CA GLN A 298 -17.73 8.49 -17.30
C GLN A 298 -17.46 7.94 -18.71
N MET A 299 -18.01 8.57 -19.76
CA MET A 299 -17.71 8.19 -21.16
C MET A 299 -16.27 8.54 -21.54
N GLU A 300 -15.77 9.71 -21.14
CA GLU A 300 -14.38 10.13 -21.36
C GLU A 300 -13.39 9.25 -20.59
N ASP A 301 -13.72 8.84 -19.36
CA ASP A 301 -12.90 7.95 -18.54
C ASP A 301 -12.80 6.52 -19.13
N ALA A 302 -13.88 6.00 -19.72
CA ALA A 302 -13.89 4.69 -20.38
C ALA A 302 -13.07 4.68 -21.70
N GLU A 303 -13.12 5.77 -22.46
CA GLU A 303 -12.33 5.92 -23.69
C GLU A 303 -10.84 6.14 -23.37
N ALA A 304 -10.54 6.96 -22.37
CA ALA A 304 -9.19 7.16 -21.83
C ALA A 304 -8.58 5.84 -21.33
N LYS A 305 -9.37 5.01 -20.64
CA LYS A 305 -8.92 3.71 -20.14
C LYS A 305 -8.53 2.76 -21.27
N LYS A 306 -9.34 2.65 -22.33
CA LYS A 306 -9.01 1.83 -23.52
C LYS A 306 -7.73 2.28 -24.23
N ILE A 307 -7.53 3.59 -24.33
CA ILE A 307 -6.34 4.17 -24.92
C ILE A 307 -5.10 3.75 -24.13
N VAL A 308 -5.14 3.83 -22.80
CA VAL A 308 -3.99 3.49 -21.96
C VAL A 308 -3.77 1.98 -21.86
N GLU A 309 -4.83 1.17 -21.80
CA GLU A 309 -4.74 -0.30 -21.82
C GLU A 309 -4.01 -0.79 -23.08
N SER A 310 -4.27 -0.15 -24.23
CA SER A 310 -3.56 -0.46 -25.49
C SER A 310 -2.06 -0.09 -25.47
N ILE A 311 -1.65 0.81 -24.56
CA ILE A 311 -0.25 1.24 -24.38
C ILE A 311 0.47 0.32 -23.38
N THR A 312 -0.24 -0.19 -22.36
CA THR A 312 0.35 -1.00 -21.28
C THR A 312 0.51 -2.49 -21.61
N ASP A 313 -0.25 -3.05 -22.58
CA ASP A 313 -0.26 -4.50 -22.87
C ASP A 313 0.99 -5.07 -23.58
N GLY A 314 2.03 -4.26 -23.81
CA GLY A 314 3.40 -4.77 -24.02
C GLY A 314 3.63 -5.68 -25.24
N SER A 315 2.69 -5.81 -26.18
CA SER A 315 2.89 -6.58 -27.41
C SER A 315 3.80 -5.81 -28.37
N LYS A 316 5.12 -6.06 -28.26
CA LYS A 316 6.21 -5.75 -29.22
C LYS A 316 5.85 -4.80 -30.38
N LEU A 317 5.61 -3.54 -30.06
CA LEU A 317 5.66 -2.44 -31.02
C LEU A 317 6.61 -1.41 -30.40
N GLU A 318 7.58 -0.96 -31.18
CA GLU A 318 8.40 0.20 -30.83
C GLU A 318 7.45 1.38 -30.59
N LEU A 319 7.08 1.61 -29.33
CA LEU A 319 6.30 2.77 -28.92
C LEU A 319 7.05 4.01 -29.39
N GLU A 320 6.40 4.84 -30.21
CA GLU A 320 6.92 6.13 -30.63
C GLU A 320 7.43 6.90 -29.39
N GLU A 321 8.57 7.58 -29.52
CA GLU A 321 9.18 8.38 -28.44
C GLU A 321 8.18 9.37 -27.82
N SER A 322 7.24 9.85 -28.61
CA SER A 322 6.13 10.71 -28.21
C SER A 322 5.21 10.06 -27.16
N THR A 323 4.92 8.76 -27.28
CA THR A 323 4.04 8.02 -26.37
C THR A 323 4.76 7.67 -25.07
N LYS A 324 6.05 7.33 -25.15
CA LYS A 324 6.89 7.13 -23.94
C LYS A 324 6.97 8.40 -23.10
N ASN A 325 7.10 9.56 -23.76
CA ASN A 325 7.07 10.84 -23.07
C ASN A 325 5.72 11.13 -22.40
N ILE A 326 4.59 10.76 -23.02
CA ILE A 326 3.26 10.86 -22.38
C ILE A 326 3.22 10.04 -21.10
N VAL A 327 3.58 8.76 -21.19
CA VAL A 327 3.59 7.85 -20.02
C VAL A 327 4.48 8.43 -18.93
N LYS A 328 5.67 8.93 -19.29
CA LYS A 328 6.58 9.59 -18.35
C LYS A 328 5.97 10.80 -17.67
N THR A 329 5.37 11.71 -18.42
CA THR A 329 4.71 12.89 -17.86
C THR A 329 3.56 12.51 -16.94
N ALA A 330 2.71 11.56 -17.35
CA ALA A 330 1.60 11.07 -16.55
C ALA A 330 2.08 10.39 -15.27
N SER A 331 3.08 9.51 -15.35
CA SER A 331 3.69 8.83 -14.20
C SER A 331 4.25 9.80 -13.18
N ILE A 332 4.98 10.83 -13.62
CA ILE A 332 5.53 11.86 -12.73
C ILE A 332 4.39 12.66 -12.07
N ALA A 333 3.36 13.04 -12.83
CA ALA A 333 2.22 13.81 -12.31
C ALA A 333 1.44 13.06 -11.22
N VAL A 334 1.38 11.73 -11.31
CA VAL A 334 0.73 10.89 -10.30
C VAL A 334 1.67 10.33 -9.23
N GLY A 335 2.89 10.85 -9.13
CA GLY A 335 3.86 10.38 -8.12
C GLY A 335 4.19 8.89 -8.24
N SER A 336 4.07 8.31 -9.44
CA SER A 336 4.48 6.94 -9.71
C SER A 336 5.95 6.77 -9.33
N LEU A 337 6.29 5.64 -8.72
CA LEU A 337 7.66 5.29 -8.36
C LEU A 337 8.54 5.13 -9.60
N LYS A 338 7.96 4.62 -10.70
CA LYS A 338 8.64 4.47 -11.99
C LYS A 338 8.18 5.52 -12.99
N ASP A 339 9.12 5.98 -13.79
CA ASP A 339 8.85 6.95 -14.85
C ASP A 339 8.24 6.31 -16.09
N THR A 340 8.45 5.01 -16.30
CA THR A 340 8.04 4.33 -17.54
C THR A 340 6.71 3.58 -17.43
N GLU A 341 6.14 3.49 -16.23
CA GLU A 341 4.87 2.80 -15.98
C GLU A 341 4.21 3.34 -14.71
N PHE A 342 2.92 3.03 -14.53
CA PHE A 342 2.23 3.30 -13.28
C PHE A 342 2.66 2.29 -12.21
N ASP A 343 3.32 2.76 -11.17
CA ASP A 343 3.81 1.95 -10.06
C ASP A 343 3.62 2.68 -8.73
N ILE A 344 2.59 2.29 -7.98
CA ILE A 344 2.31 2.81 -6.64
C ILE A 344 2.38 1.63 -5.67
N ARG A 345 3.49 1.54 -4.96
CA ARG A 345 3.76 0.54 -3.92
C ARG A 345 4.50 1.20 -2.77
N PHE A 346 4.41 0.64 -1.57
CA PHE A 346 4.89 1.25 -0.34
C PHE A 346 5.97 0.38 0.28
N ASN A 347 7.09 1.01 0.62
CA ASN A 347 8.08 0.38 1.46
C ASN A 347 7.60 0.49 2.93
N PRO A 348 7.35 -0.62 3.63
CA PRO A 348 6.85 -0.60 5.01
C PRO A 348 7.87 -0.05 6.01
N ASP A 349 9.16 -0.02 5.65
CA ASP A 349 10.27 0.35 6.54
C ASP A 349 10.80 1.76 6.35
N VAL A 350 10.15 2.60 5.52
CA VAL A 350 10.62 3.98 5.22
C VAL A 350 10.87 4.86 6.45
N TYR A 351 10.13 4.58 7.53
CA TYR A 351 10.21 5.26 8.83
C TYR A 351 10.39 4.27 10.00
N SER A 352 10.81 3.03 9.73
CA SER A 352 11.08 2.04 10.77
C SER A 352 12.30 2.49 11.61
N PRO A 353 12.16 2.65 12.94
CA PRO A 353 13.27 3.09 13.78
C PRO A 353 14.45 2.11 13.74
N GLY A 354 15.67 2.65 13.68
CA GLY A 354 16.90 1.84 13.67
C GLY A 354 17.26 1.20 12.33
N ILE A 355 16.36 1.24 11.34
CA ILE A 355 16.61 0.66 10.02
C ILE A 355 17.37 1.65 9.13
N LYS A 356 18.50 1.18 8.60
CA LYS A 356 19.32 1.92 7.65
C LYS A 356 18.96 1.48 6.23
N HIS A 357 18.58 2.44 5.40
CA HIS A 357 18.30 2.22 3.98
C HIS A 357 19.57 2.42 3.15
N CYS A 358 19.65 1.75 2.00
CA CYS A 358 20.76 1.98 1.07
C CYS A 358 20.72 3.41 0.49
N GLU A 359 21.88 4.01 0.20
CA GLU A 359 21.96 5.39 -0.31
C GLU A 359 21.44 5.53 -1.74
N ASN A 360 21.66 4.51 -2.58
CA ASN A 360 21.34 4.53 -4.02
C ASN A 360 20.11 3.67 -4.36
N LEU A 361 19.03 3.80 -3.58
CA LEU A 361 17.77 3.12 -3.88
C LEU A 361 17.13 3.67 -5.17
N ASP A 362 16.57 2.77 -5.97
CA ASP A 362 15.69 3.10 -7.08
C ASP A 362 14.32 2.44 -6.85
N PRO A 363 13.26 3.20 -6.54
CA PRO A 363 13.20 4.68 -6.44
C PRO A 363 13.91 5.23 -5.18
N PRO A 364 14.38 6.49 -5.18
CA PRO A 364 15.02 7.11 -4.02
C PRO A 364 14.12 7.11 -2.78
N ILE A 365 14.72 6.94 -1.59
CA ILE A 365 13.97 6.87 -0.31
C ILE A 365 13.07 8.09 -0.08
N ILE A 366 13.49 9.28 -0.53
CA ILE A 366 12.71 10.53 -0.44
C ILE A 366 11.39 10.41 -1.22
N LYS A 367 11.42 9.78 -2.41
CA LYS A 367 10.23 9.55 -3.24
C LYS A 367 9.29 8.53 -2.57
N GLN A 368 9.85 7.48 -1.97
CA GLN A 368 9.08 6.48 -1.20
C GLN A 368 8.38 7.11 0.02
N ARG A 369 9.11 7.96 0.76
CA ARG A 369 8.59 8.72 1.90
C ARG A 369 7.49 9.71 1.50
N GLN A 370 7.70 10.44 0.40
CA GLN A 370 6.69 11.34 -0.13
C GLN A 370 5.39 10.59 -0.47
N LEU A 371 5.48 9.40 -1.06
CA LEU A 371 4.31 8.60 -1.38
C LEU A 371 3.49 8.19 -0.13
N VAL A 372 4.16 7.87 0.99
CA VAL A 372 3.49 7.61 2.27
C VAL A 372 2.80 8.87 2.79
N LYS A 373 3.44 10.04 2.70
CA LYS A 373 2.83 11.32 3.09
C LYS A 373 1.62 11.65 2.22
N ASP A 374 1.71 11.47 0.91
CA ASP A 374 0.61 11.70 -0.03
C ASP A 374 -0.60 10.81 0.30
N ALA A 375 -0.38 9.54 0.60
CA ALA A 375 -1.44 8.60 0.98
C ALA A 375 -2.08 8.95 2.34
N ALA A 376 -1.28 9.39 3.31
CA ALA A 376 -1.77 9.85 4.61
C ALA A 376 -2.53 11.18 4.50
N GLU A 377 -2.10 12.10 3.64
CA GLU A 377 -2.82 13.33 3.36
C GLU A 377 -4.14 13.04 2.65
N PHE A 378 -4.15 12.15 1.66
CA PHE A 378 -5.35 11.73 0.93
C PHE A 378 -6.46 11.22 1.86
N LEU A 379 -6.10 10.54 2.96
CA LEU A 379 -7.07 10.16 3.99
C LEU A 379 -7.84 11.37 4.54
N LEU A 380 -7.13 12.44 4.87
CA LEU A 380 -7.68 13.61 5.54
C LEU A 380 -8.38 14.57 4.58
N THR A 381 -7.82 14.76 3.38
CA THR A 381 -8.27 15.78 2.43
C THR A 381 -9.29 15.26 1.42
N VAL A 382 -9.33 13.94 1.19
CA VAL A 382 -10.25 13.33 0.22
C VAL A 382 -11.11 12.26 0.88
N GLN A 383 -10.51 11.20 1.43
CA GLN A 383 -11.27 10.00 1.81
C GLN A 383 -12.28 10.26 2.93
N ILE A 384 -11.86 10.90 4.03
CA ILE A 384 -12.76 11.24 5.15
C ILE A 384 -13.85 12.23 4.69
N PRO A 385 -13.53 13.37 4.04
CA PRO A 385 -14.55 14.28 3.51
C PRO A 385 -15.56 13.61 2.58
N THR A 386 -15.09 12.78 1.64
CA THR A 386 -15.98 12.06 0.71
C THR A 386 -16.89 11.09 1.44
N PHE A 387 -16.37 10.35 2.42
CA PHE A 387 -17.18 9.45 3.25
C PHE A 387 -18.27 10.20 4.04
N VAL A 388 -17.91 11.33 4.66
CA VAL A 388 -18.86 12.17 5.41
C VAL A 388 -19.93 12.75 4.48
N SER A 389 -19.53 13.27 3.32
CA SER A 389 -20.46 13.82 2.32
C SER A 389 -21.47 12.77 1.85
N LEU A 390 -20.99 11.57 1.49
CA LEU A 390 -21.85 10.47 1.07
C LEU A 390 -22.84 10.06 2.17
N TYR A 391 -22.37 10.00 3.42
CA TYR A 391 -23.23 9.66 4.56
C TYR A 391 -24.31 10.72 4.80
N CYS A 392 -23.95 12.01 4.74
CA CYS A 392 -24.90 13.12 4.83
C CYS A 392 -25.94 13.06 3.70
N TYR A 393 -25.51 12.76 2.48
CA TYR A 393 -26.41 12.60 1.34
C TYR A 393 -27.42 11.47 1.59
N ILE A 394 -26.96 10.28 2.01
CA ILE A 394 -27.84 9.13 2.30
C ILE A 394 -28.87 9.48 3.38
N LEU A 395 -28.47 10.20 4.43
CA LEU A 395 -29.38 10.64 5.49
C LEU A 395 -30.45 11.64 5.01
N MET A 396 -30.26 12.35 3.90
CA MET A 396 -31.29 13.22 3.34
C MET A 396 -32.41 12.44 2.61
N PHE A 397 -32.19 11.17 2.27
CA PHE A 397 -33.16 10.29 1.59
C PHE A 397 -33.85 9.28 2.52
N ILE A 398 -33.51 9.29 3.81
CA ILE A 398 -34.17 8.53 4.88
C ILE A 398 -35.03 9.51 5.69
#